data_AF-A0AAP0KD48-F1
#
_entry.id   AF-A0AAP0KD48-F1
#
_cell.length_a   1.000
_cell.length_b   1.000
_cell.length_c   1.000
_cell.angle_alpha   90.00
_cell.angle_beta   90.00
_cell.angle_gamma   90.00
#
_symmetry.space_group_name_H-M   'P 1'
#
loop_
_entity.id
_entity.type
_entity.pdbx_description
1 polymer ?
#
loop_
_entity_poly.entity_id
_entity_poly.type
_entity_poly.pdbx_seq_one_letter_code
_entity_poly.pdbx_strand_id
1 'polypeptide(L)' 'METLVDRERVNTVQRRLRFEGIHTVSRDGKGGGLALPWKRAKQVEILSSTPNFINAAVSIQGVQKFRLTGFSGYP' A
#
# COMPACT_ATOMS: atom_id res chain seq x y z
N MET A 1 10.47 -0.06 9.63
CA MET A 1 10.78 -0.92 8.47
C MET A 1 10.56 -0.08 7.23
N GLU A 2 11.61 0.60 6.75
CA GLU A 2 11.57 1.47 5.58
C GLU A 2 11.53 0.65 4.29
N THR A 3 10.69 1.06 3.33
CA THR A 3 10.65 0.44 2.01
C THR A 3 11.40 1.35 1.03
N LEU A 4 12.69 1.08 0.82
CA LEU A 4 13.46 1.64 -0.30
C LEU A 4 12.93 1.02 -1.59
N VAL A 5 11.87 1.61 -2.14
CA VAL A 5 11.07 1.05 -3.23
C VAL A 5 11.51 1.66 -4.55
N ASP A 6 12.33 0.90 -5.26
CA ASP A 6 12.52 1.04 -6.69
C ASP A 6 11.26 0.50 -7.40
N ARG A 7 10.60 1.30 -8.25
CA ARG A 7 9.35 0.92 -8.93
C ARG A 7 9.47 -0.42 -9.67
N GLU A 8 10.64 -0.69 -10.24
CA GLU A 8 11.00 -1.95 -10.92
C GLU A 8 10.92 -3.17 -9.98
N ARG A 9 11.43 -3.02 -8.76
CA ARG A 9 11.39 -4.08 -7.73
C ARG A 9 9.97 -4.34 -7.27
N VAL A 10 9.18 -3.29 -7.12
CA VAL A 10 7.77 -3.41 -6.75
C VAL A 10 6.95 -4.10 -7.82
N ASN A 11 7.13 -3.77 -9.10
CA ASN A 11 6.49 -4.49 -10.20
C ASN A 11 6.91 -5.96 -10.27
N THR A 12 8.15 -6.28 -9.92
CA THR A 12 8.64 -7.66 -9.85
C THR A 12 7.97 -8.44 -8.72
N VAL A 13 7.86 -7.84 -7.53
CA VAL A 13 7.16 -8.44 -6.39
C VAL A 13 5.67 -8.59 -6.68
N GLN A 14 5.05 -7.59 -7.31
CA GLN A 14 3.66 -7.62 -7.74
C GLN A 14 3.38 -8.78 -8.69
N ARG A 15 4.22 -8.96 -9.72
CA ARG A 15 4.11 -10.07 -10.67
C ARG A 15 4.36 -11.43 -10.01
N ARG A 16 5.38 -11.55 -9.16
CA ARG A 16 5.72 -12.81 -8.49
C ARG A 16 4.67 -13.25 -7.47
N LEU A 17 4.08 -12.31 -6.73
CA LEU A 17 3.08 -12.58 -5.69
C LEU A 17 1.64 -12.47 -6.19
N ARG A 18 1.44 -12.16 -7.47
CA ARG A 18 0.14 -12.00 -8.15
C ARG A 18 -0.78 -11.02 -7.41
N PHE A 19 -0.24 -9.86 -7.04
CA PHE A 19 -1.04 -8.77 -6.50
C PHE A 19 -1.76 -8.04 -7.64
N GLU A 20 -3.09 -8.04 -7.63
CA GLU A 20 -3.88 -7.31 -8.64
C GLU A 20 -3.88 -5.79 -8.43
N GLY A 21 -3.59 -5.30 -7.23
CA GLY A 21 -3.56 -3.87 -6.93
C GLY A 21 -2.39 -3.47 -6.05
N ILE A 22 -1.88 -2.26 -6.26
CA ILE A 22 -0.85 -1.67 -5.43
C ILE A 22 -1.01 -0.15 -5.39
N HIS A 23 -0.93 0.42 -4.19
CA HIS A 23 -0.86 1.86 -3.98
C HIS A 23 0.49 2.21 -3.38
N THR A 24 1.23 3.12 -4.02
CA THR A 24 2.54 3.57 -3.55
C THR A 24 2.54 5.08 -3.36
N VAL A 25 3.02 5.54 -2.21
CA VAL A 25 3.27 6.96 -1.94
C VAL A 25 4.77 7.15 -1.78
N SER A 26 5.35 7.98 -2.64
CA SER A 26 6.75 8.39 -2.52
C SER A 26 6.85 9.56 -1.55
N ARG A 27 7.87 9.57 -0.68
CA ARG A 27 8.22 10.77 0.09
C ARG A 27 9.27 11.55 -0.71
N ASP A 28 9.16 12.87 -0.78
CA ASP A 28 10.23 13.71 -1.33
C ASP A 28 11.48 13.60 -0.44
N GLY A 29 12.47 12.79 -0.85
CA GLY A 29 13.74 12.58 -0.14
C GLY A 29 14.35 11.18 -0.32
N LYS A 30 15.48 10.90 0.36
CA LYS A 30 16.13 9.56 0.38
C LYS A 30 15.41 8.53 1.28
N GLY A 31 14.33 8.92 1.95
CA GLY A 31 13.59 8.08 2.89
C GLY A 31 12.60 7.16 2.17
N GLY A 32 12.50 5.91 2.64
CA GLY A 32 11.62 4.91 2.05
C GLY A 32 10.15 5.36 1.94
N GLY A 33 9.50 5.02 0.81
CA GLY A 33 8.09 5.29 0.55
C GLY A 33 7.14 4.30 1.26
N LEU A 34 5.85 4.58 1.22
CA LEU A 34 4.80 3.66 1.65
C LEU A 34 4.28 2.86 0.46
N ALA A 35 4.08 1.55 0.64
CA ALA A 35 3.45 0.69 -0.35
C ALA A 35 2.38 -0.18 0.31
N LEU A 36 1.18 -0.20 -0.28
CA LEU A 36 0.07 -1.08 0.09
C LEU A 36 -0.27 -1.97 -1.11
N PRO A 37 0.25 -3.20 -1.18
CA PRO A 37 -0.15 -4.20 -2.18
C PRO A 37 -1.34 -5.04 -1.72
N TRP A 38 -2.22 -5.46 -2.63
CA TRP A 38 -3.32 -6.37 -2.32
C TRP A 38 -3.64 -7.32 -3.49
N LYS A 39 -4.24 -8.47 -3.14
CA LYS A 39 -4.42 -9.57 -4.10
C LYS A 39 -5.55 -9.38 -5.09
N ARG A 40 -6.69 -8.79 -4.71
CA ARG A 40 -7.82 -8.58 -5.63
C ARG A 40 -8.17 -7.12 -5.79
N ALA A 41 -8.18 -6.60 -7.02
CA ALA A 41 -8.31 -5.17 -7.28
C ALA A 41 -9.53 -4.52 -6.58
N LYS A 42 -10.65 -5.25 -6.49
CA LYS A 42 -11.91 -4.77 -5.89
C LYS A 42 -11.96 -4.79 -4.35
N GLN A 43 -10.90 -5.23 -3.67
CA GLN A 43 -10.91 -5.40 -2.22
C GLN A 43 -10.50 -4.14 -1.45
N VAL A 44 -9.82 -3.19 -2.08
CA VAL A 44 -9.23 -2.05 -1.39
C VAL A 44 -9.63 -0.76 -2.10
N GLU A 45 -10.16 0.18 -1.34
CA GLU A 45 -10.46 1.54 -1.76
C GLU A 45 -9.58 2.50 -0.97
N ILE A 46 -8.76 3.30 -1.67
CA ILE A 46 -7.92 4.31 -1.02
C ILE A 46 -8.80 5.52 -0.69
N LEU A 47 -8.91 5.82 0.61
CA LEU A 47 -9.70 6.96 1.10
C LEU A 47 -8.85 8.24 1.14
N SER A 48 -7.62 8.12 1.64
CA SER A 48 -6.66 9.22 1.68
C SER A 48 -5.24 8.70 1.81
N SER A 49 -4.27 9.42 1.26
CA SER A 49 -2.87 9.06 1.37
C SER A 49 -1.97 10.27 1.39
N THR A 50 -0.98 10.26 2.28
CA THR A 50 0.10 11.24 2.37
C THR A 50 1.43 10.50 2.40
N PRO A 51 2.57 11.21 2.23
CA PRO A 51 3.90 10.63 2.45
C PRO A 51 4.06 9.91 3.81
N ASN A 52 3.21 10.22 4.80
CA ASN A 52 3.32 9.69 6.18
C ASN A 52 2.28 8.62 6.50
N PHE A 53 1.18 8.53 5.75
CA PHE A 53 0.17 7.49 6.00
C PHE A 53 -0.63 7.13 4.74
N ILE A 54 -1.10 5.89 4.69
CA ILE A 54 -2.12 5.42 3.75
C ILE A 54 -3.33 5.01 4.55
N ASN A 55 -4.50 5.51 4.17
CA ASN A 55 -5.78 5.16 4.76
C ASN A 55 -6.69 4.57 3.68
N ALA A 56 -7.19 3.36 3.92
CA ALA A 56 -7.96 2.59 2.97
C ALA A 56 -9.15 1.87 3.63
N ALA A 57 -10.23 1.71 2.89
CA ALA A 57 -11.31 0.80 3.23
C ALA A 57 -11.09 -0.56 2.55
N VAL A 58 -11.23 -1.64 3.31
CA VAL A 58 -11.05 -3.00 2.82
C VAL A 58 -12.40 -3.73 2.85
N SER A 59 -12.80 -4.26 1.70
CA SER A 59 -14.04 -5.01 1.50
C SER A 59 -13.70 -6.39 0.93
N ILE A 60 -13.76 -7.43 1.77
CA ILE A 60 -13.51 -8.82 1.37
C ILE A 60 -14.84 -9.57 1.48
N GLN A 61 -15.21 -10.33 0.45
CA GLN A 61 -16.42 -11.16 0.50
C GLN A 61 -16.39 -12.09 1.72
N GLY A 62 -17.47 -12.08 2.51
CA GLY A 62 -17.57 -12.88 3.73
C GLY A 62 -16.87 -12.29 4.96
N VAL A 63 -16.27 -11.10 4.85
CA VAL A 63 -15.65 -10.39 5.98
C VAL A 63 -16.32 -9.03 6.15
N GLN A 64 -16.54 -8.63 7.41
CA GLN A 64 -16.98 -7.27 7.73
C GLN A 64 -16.02 -6.25 7.10
N LYS A 65 -16.56 -5.22 6.44
CA LYS A 65 -15.74 -4.12 5.93
C LYS A 65 -14.98 -3.48 7.09
N PHE A 66 -13.69 -3.23 6.88
CA PHE A 66 -12.84 -2.62 7.90
C PHE A 66 -11.93 -1.55 7.29
N ARG A 67 -11.39 -0.70 8.15
CA ARG A 67 -10.49 0.39 7.78
C ARG A 67 -9.06 -0.01 8.08
N LEU A 68 -8.17 0.20 7.12
CA LEU A 68 -6.74 -0.02 7.25
C LEU A 68 -6.04 1.33 7.14
N THR A 69 -5.34 1.73 8.21
CA THR A 69 -4.48 2.91 8.20
C THR A 69 -3.05 2.47 8.49
N GLY A 70 -2.18 2.56 7.48
CA GLY A 70 -0.75 2.32 7.62
C GLY A 70 -0.01 3.64 7.79
N PHE A 71 0.85 3.74 8.81
CA PHE A 71 1.69 4.92 9.05
C PHE A 71 3.16 4.59 8.74
N SER A 72 3.89 5.55 8.15
CA SER A 72 5.35 5.52 8.00
C SER A 72 5.96 6.71 8.74
N GLY A 73 6.43 6.41 9.94
CA GLY A 73 7.07 7.35 10.86
C GLY A 73 7.19 6.68 12.23
N TYR A 74 8.30 6.89 12.91
CA TYR A 74 8.33 6.79 14.36
C TYR A 74 7.62 8.06 14.90
N PRO A 75 6.87 8.02 16.02
CA PRO A 75 6.31 9.22 16.63
C PRO A 75 7.37 10.30 16.87
#